data_AF-A0A2T6G8U4-F1
#
_entry.id   AF-A0A2T6G8U4-F1
#
_cell.length_a   1.000
_cell.length_b   1.000
_cell.length_c   1.000
_cell.angle_alpha   90.00
_cell.angle_beta   90.00
_cell.angle_gamma   90.00
#
_symmetry.space_group_name_H-M   'P 1'
#
loop_
_entity.id
_entity.type
_entity.pdbx_description
1 polymer ?
#
loop_
_entity_poly.entity_id
_entity_poly.type
_entity_poly.pdbx_seq_one_letter_code
_entity_poly.pdbx_strand_id
1 'polypeptide(L)' 'MLTRTTEFYETLPSKCCDTCGEPLEEMADCYTSTCTKCKGHTFYPLSPMIPGPTAHPE' A
#
# COMPACT_ATOMS: atom_id res chain seq x y z
N MET A 1 33.30 8.73 -5.76
CA MET A 1 33.29 8.55 -4.31
C MET A 1 32.24 7.49 -4.00
N LEU A 2 32.65 6.29 -3.59
CA LEU A 2 31.70 5.28 -3.10
C LEU A 2 31.37 5.67 -1.65
N THR A 3 30.22 6.29 -1.42
CA THR A 3 29.73 6.53 -0.07
C THR A 3 29.54 5.17 0.62
N ARG A 4 29.89 5.07 1.90
CA ARG A 4 29.65 3.85 2.67
C ARG A 4 28.14 3.59 2.65
N THR A 5 27.72 2.37 2.32
CA THR A 5 26.30 2.00 2.18
C THR A 5 25.47 2.36 3.41
N THR A 6 26.05 2.35 4.62
CA THR A 6 25.38 2.78 5.86
C THR A 6 24.96 4.23 5.84
N GLU A 7 25.79 5.13 5.33
CA GLU A 7 25.48 6.57 5.30
C GLU A 7 24.43 6.91 4.25
N PHE A 8 24.32 6.08 3.20
CA PHE A 8 23.21 6.16 2.26
C PHE A 8 21.87 5.84 2.96
N TYR A 9 21.80 4.80 3.80
CA TYR A 9 20.58 4.48 4.54
C TYR A 9 20.20 5.57 5.54
N GLU A 10 21.17 6.24 6.17
CA GLU A 10 20.92 7.37 7.10
C GLU A 10 20.43 8.65 6.38
N THR A 11 20.64 8.75 5.07
CA THR A 11 20.15 9.89 4.24
C THR A 11 18.83 9.58 3.54
N LEU A 12 18.29 8.37 3.68
CA LEU A 12 17.00 8.04 3.10
C LEU A 12 15.90 8.86 3.78
N PRO A 13 15.01 9.49 2.99
CA PRO A 13 13.87 10.18 3.56
C PRO A 13 12.95 9.18 4.27
N SER A 14 12.42 9.58 5.43
CA SER A 14 11.40 8.80 6.12
C SER A 14 10.23 8.50 5.19
N LYS A 15 9.77 7.24 5.15
CA LYS A 15 8.62 6.89 4.31
C LYS A 15 7.35 7.61 4.79
N CYS A 16 6.61 8.19 3.85
CA CYS A 16 5.34 8.86 4.11
C CYS A 16 4.19 8.12 3.43
N CYS A 17 2.99 8.25 3.99
CA CYS A 17 1.78 7.68 3.42
C CYS A 17 1.42 8.40 2.12
N ASP A 18 1.20 7.67 1.04
CA ASP A 18 0.82 8.24 -0.26
C ASP A 18 -0.54 8.97 -0.21
N THR A 19 -1.44 8.54 0.69
CA THR A 19 -2.79 9.08 0.79
C THR A 19 -2.90 10.30 1.69
N CYS A 20 -2.21 10.33 2.82
CA CYS A 20 -2.34 11.40 3.83
C CYS A 20 -1.05 12.18 4.10
N GLY A 21 0.10 11.74 3.56
CA GLY A 21 1.40 12.36 3.79
C GLY A 21 1.96 12.18 5.21
N GLU A 22 1.24 11.51 6.12
CA GLU A 22 1.74 11.24 7.47
C GLU A 22 2.95 10.28 7.42
N PRO A 23 3.95 10.45 8.30
CA PRO A 23 5.08 9.54 8.39
C PRO A 23 4.58 8.13 8.72
N LEU A 24 5.02 7.16 7.94
CA LEU A 24 4.70 5.77 8.16
C LEU A 24 5.70 5.19 9.16
N GLU A 25 5.22 4.47 10.16
CA GLU A 25 6.11 3.73 11.06
C GLU A 25 6.81 2.60 10.31
N GLU A 26 8.14 2.67 10.24
CA GLU A 26 9.01 1.69 9.58
C GLU A 26 9.13 0.43 10.44
N MET A 27 8.29 -0.56 10.11
CA MET A 27 8.50 -1.94 10.54
C MET A 27 9.39 -2.66 9.51
N ALA A 28 10.17 -3.64 9.96
CA ALA A 28 11.13 -4.38 9.13
C ALA A 28 10.52 -4.99 7.84
N ASP A 29 9.22 -5.28 7.85
CA ASP A 29 8.49 -5.92 6.74
C ASP A 29 7.54 -4.96 6.01
N CYS A 30 7.70 -3.64 6.15
CA CYS A 30 6.71 -2.71 5.63
C CYS A 30 6.88 -2.42 4.13
N TYR A 31 6.33 -3.29 3.28
CA TYR A 31 6.23 -3.09 1.82
C TYR A 31 5.05 -2.18 1.40
N THR A 32 4.34 -1.55 2.34
CA THR A 32 3.11 -0.79 2.08
C THR A 32 3.38 0.72 2.10
N SER A 33 2.91 1.43 1.07
CA SER A 33 3.00 2.90 0.95
C SER A 33 1.82 3.66 1.59
N THR A 34 0.84 2.93 2.12
CA THR A 34 -0.38 3.47 2.74
C THR A 34 -0.41 3.14 4.23
N CYS A 35 -0.70 4.13 5.09
CA CYS A 35 -0.76 3.94 6.54
C CYS A 35 -1.96 3.07 6.93
N THR A 36 -1.94 2.48 8.12
CA THR A 36 -3.05 1.66 8.63
C THR A 36 -4.38 2.43 8.66
N LYS A 37 -4.35 3.73 8.94
CA LYS A 37 -5.52 4.64 8.89
C LYS A 37 -6.12 4.70 7.48
N CYS A 38 -5.27 4.79 6.45
CA CYS A 38 -5.68 4.89 5.06
C CYS A 38 -5.90 3.52 4.39
N LYS A 39 -5.31 2.43 4.91
CA LYS A 39 -5.43 1.07 4.37
C LYS A 39 -6.87 0.56 4.40
N GLY A 40 -7.71 1.08 5.31
CA GLY A 40 -9.16 0.83 5.35
C GLY A 40 -9.97 1.57 4.27
N HIS A 41 -9.35 2.49 3.52
CA HIS A 41 -9.93 3.08 2.29
C HIS A 41 -9.56 2.26 1.07
N THR A 42 -9.60 0.93 1.19
CA THR A 42 -9.80 0.09 0.02
C THR A 42 -11.16 0.44 -0.57
N PHE A 43 -11.17 1.45 -1.43
CA PHE A 43 -12.18 1.66 -2.46
C PHE A 43 -11.99 0.54 -3.49
N TYR A 44 -12.04 -0.72 -3.05
CA TYR A 44 -12.64 -1.70 -3.91
C TYR A 44 -14.09 -1.20 -4.01
N PRO A 45 -14.56 -0.71 -5.16
CA PRO A 45 -15.95 -0.98 -5.43
C PRO A 45 -16.03 -2.49 -5.26
N LEU A 46 -16.68 -2.94 -4.19
CA LEU A 46 -17.29 -4.25 -4.20
C LEU A 46 -18.30 -4.13 -5.34
N SER A 47 -17.80 -4.24 -6.59
CA SER A 47 -18.62 -4.55 -7.73
C SER A 47 -19.41 -5.73 -7.23
N PRO A 48 -20.75 -5.60 -7.11
CA PRO A 48 -21.56 -6.72 -6.71
C PRO A 48 -21.09 -7.88 -7.57
N MET A 49 -20.72 -9.01 -6.97
CA MET A 49 -20.65 -10.24 -7.74
C MET A 49 -22.07 -10.43 -8.23
N ILE A 50 -22.36 -9.91 -9.43
CA ILE A 50 -23.58 -10.18 -10.15
C ILE A 50 -23.50 -11.69 -10.36
N PRO A 51 -24.39 -12.52 -9.77
CA PRO A 51 -24.48 -13.89 -10.21
C PRO A 51 -24.81 -13.80 -11.70
N GLY A 52 -23.86 -14.20 -12.55
CA GLY A 52 -24.08 -14.23 -13.99
C GLY A 52 -25.36 -15.02 -14.27
N PRO A 53 -26.12 -14.66 -15.32
CA PRO A 53 -27.27 -15.46 -15.69
C PRO A 53 -26.78 -16.90 -15.92
N THR A 54 -27.26 -17.83 -15.10
CA THR A 54 -27.18 -19.25 -15.40
C THR A 54 -27.88 -19.47 -16.72
N ALA A 55 -27.12 -19.40 -17.81
CA ALA A 55 -27.50 -19.96 -19.09
C ALA A 55 -27.39 -21.49 -18.93
N HIS A 56 -28.49 -22.10 -18.49
CA HIS A 56 -28.76 -23.50 -18.76
C HIS A 56 -30.02 -23.54 -19.64
N PRO A 57 -29.88 -23.59 -20.97
CA PRO A 57 -30.97 -24.03 -21.82
C PRO A 57 -31.08 -25.56 -21.77
N GLU A 58 -32.29 -26.02 -21.47
CA GLU A 58 -32.87 -27.38 -21.62
C GLU A 58 -32.33 -28.53 -20.76
#